data_AF-A0A087SYP3-F1
#
_entry.id   AF-A0A087SYP3-F1
#
_cell.length_a   1.000
_cell.length_b   1.000
_cell.length_c   1.000
_cell.angle_alpha   90.00
_cell.angle_beta   90.00
_cell.angle_gamma   90.00
#
_symmetry.space_group_name_H-M   'P 1'
#
loop_
_entity.id
_entity.type
_entity.pdbx_description
1 polymer ?
#
loop_
_entity_poly.entity_id
_entity_poly.type
_entity_poly.pdbx_seq_one_letter_code
_entity_poly.pdbx_strand_id
1 'polypeptide(L)'
;MENKKRFCLVLPKKTESVSLKSNKLFDSDSDEDSCGKKPSTKIPQAKPKKSIKVEQLDDPSIYEYDSIYDDMKAKEIAKVVPTKEKSSRYIDSLLKAAEKRKKEYERRVEKKIQVEREKEGDEFKDKEAFVSSTYKKKLQEREEEEERERRENMLNDMMDVTKQKDLSGFYRHFLKQTIGEEKIPE
;
A
#
# COMPACT_ATOMS: atom_id res chain seq x y z
N MET A 1 61.97 -10.85 -20.81
CA MET A 1 61.11 -9.76 -21.34
C MET A 1 59.81 -9.79 -20.56
N GLU A 2 59.68 -8.91 -19.57
CA GLU A 2 58.58 -8.97 -18.60
C GLU A 2 57.27 -8.42 -19.17
N ASN A 3 56.23 -9.24 -19.12
CA ASN A 3 54.87 -8.88 -19.52
C ASN A 3 54.22 -8.00 -18.43
N LYS A 4 54.28 -6.67 -18.61
CA LYS A 4 53.53 -5.72 -17.78
C LYS A 4 52.03 -5.86 -18.06
N LYS A 5 51.32 -6.58 -17.19
CA LYS A 5 49.85 -6.62 -17.16
C LYS A 5 49.33 -5.22 -16.84
N ARG A 6 48.70 -4.57 -17.82
CA ARG A 6 48.03 -3.27 -17.65
C ARG A 6 46.64 -3.54 -17.10
N PHE A 7 46.43 -3.28 -15.81
CA PHE A 7 45.10 -3.26 -15.21
C PHE A 7 44.46 -1.90 -15.53
N CYS A 8 43.78 -1.81 -16.68
CA CYS A 8 42.94 -0.65 -17.00
C CYS A 8 41.49 -0.99 -16.61
N LEU A 9 40.80 -0.07 -15.95
CA LEU A 9 39.35 -0.13 -15.76
C LEU A 9 38.68 -0.02 -17.14
N VAL A 10 38.11 -1.12 -17.65
CA VAL A 10 37.34 -1.11 -18.90
C VAL A 10 35.96 -0.51 -18.59
N LEU A 11 35.79 0.79 -18.88
CA LEU A 11 34.50 1.44 -18.81
C LEU A 11 33.63 1.00 -20.00
N PRO A 12 32.40 0.51 -19.80
CA PRO A 12 31.49 0.25 -20.91
C PRO A 12 31.17 1.55 -21.63
N LYS A 13 31.14 1.51 -22.97
CA LYS A 13 30.79 2.66 -23.80
C LYS A 13 29.35 3.09 -23.48
N LYS A 14 29.18 4.39 -23.26
CA LYS A 14 27.93 5.08 -22.93
C LYS A 14 26.86 4.72 -23.97
N THR A 15 25.81 4.03 -23.55
CA THR A 15 24.58 3.89 -24.33
C THR A 15 23.92 5.26 -24.45
N GLU A 16 23.39 5.53 -25.64
CA GLU A 16 22.75 6.80 -26.00
C GLU A 16 21.68 7.17 -24.97
N SER A 17 21.73 8.42 -24.50
CA SER A 17 20.80 8.96 -23.51
C SER A 17 19.40 9.01 -24.12
N VAL A 18 18.51 8.14 -23.67
CA VAL A 18 17.07 8.31 -23.87
C VAL A 18 16.66 9.57 -23.12
N SER A 19 16.32 10.61 -23.87
CA SER A 19 15.77 11.86 -23.33
C SER A 19 14.44 11.56 -22.62
N LEU A 20 14.46 11.64 -21.29
CA LEU A 20 13.25 11.60 -20.48
C LEU A 20 12.53 12.93 -20.65
N LYS A 21 11.36 12.89 -21.31
CA LYS A 21 10.45 14.02 -21.41
C LYS A 21 10.00 14.40 -20.00
N SER A 22 10.27 15.63 -19.59
CA SER A 22 9.74 16.19 -18.34
C SER A 22 8.24 16.44 -18.50
N ASN A 23 7.42 15.67 -17.80
CA ASN A 23 5.97 15.88 -17.78
C ASN A 23 5.66 17.15 -16.97
N LYS A 24 5.23 18.21 -17.66
CA LYS A 24 4.60 19.38 -17.05
C LYS A 24 3.22 18.96 -16.55
N LEU A 25 3.12 18.59 -15.28
CA LEU A 25 1.91 18.08 -14.62
C LEU A 25 1.25 19.11 -13.68
N PHE A 26 1.67 20.37 -13.71
CA PHE A 26 1.22 21.39 -12.76
C PHE A 26 0.91 22.76 -13.38
N ASP A 27 0.64 22.82 -14.68
CA ASP A 27 0.26 24.08 -15.33
C ASP A 27 -0.84 23.82 -16.36
N SER A 28 -2.09 23.85 -15.89
CA SER A 28 -3.28 24.06 -16.71
C SER A 28 -4.43 24.47 -15.79
N ASP A 29 -4.38 25.72 -15.37
CA ASP A 29 -5.54 26.46 -14.88
C ASP A 29 -6.39 26.83 -16.11
N SER A 30 -7.53 26.16 -16.30
CA SER A 30 -8.49 26.51 -17.35
C SER A 30 -9.89 26.07 -16.92
N ASP A 31 -10.56 26.96 -16.21
CA ASP A 31 -12.00 27.03 -16.00
C ASP A 31 -12.74 27.09 -17.34
N GLU A 32 -13.74 26.23 -17.56
CA GLU A 32 -14.90 26.48 -18.43
C GLU A 32 -16.02 25.48 -18.09
N ASP A 33 -17.04 25.93 -17.35
CA ASP A 33 -18.31 25.26 -17.12
C ASP A 33 -19.16 25.18 -18.41
N SER A 34 -19.63 23.99 -18.80
CA SER A 34 -20.86 23.91 -19.62
C SER A 34 -21.70 22.65 -19.34
N CYS A 35 -22.70 22.82 -18.48
CA CYS A 35 -23.81 21.88 -18.28
C CYS A 35 -24.69 21.84 -19.54
N GLY A 36 -24.53 20.78 -20.34
CA GLY A 36 -25.35 20.52 -21.53
C GLY A 36 -26.77 20.11 -21.17
N LYS A 37 -27.71 21.07 -21.14
CA LYS A 37 -29.17 20.81 -21.17
C LYS A 37 -29.62 20.46 -22.59
N LYS A 38 -30.36 19.36 -22.77
CA LYS A 38 -31.19 19.03 -23.94
C LYS A 38 -32.48 18.30 -23.48
N PRO A 39 -33.54 18.21 -24.30
CA PRO A 39 -34.69 19.11 -24.26
C PRO A 39 -35.98 18.38 -23.81
N SER A 40 -36.92 19.12 -23.24
CA SER A 40 -38.24 18.56 -22.86
C SER A 40 -39.03 18.16 -24.11
N THR A 41 -39.18 16.86 -24.35
CA THR A 41 -40.10 16.31 -25.34
C THR A 41 -41.54 16.46 -24.84
N LYS A 42 -42.35 17.27 -25.52
CA LYS A 42 -43.78 17.41 -25.21
C LYS A 42 -44.51 16.15 -25.67
N ILE A 43 -45.17 15.47 -24.74
CA ILE A 43 -46.02 14.29 -25.00
C ILE A 43 -47.37 14.78 -25.58
N PRO A 44 -47.85 14.25 -26.72
CA PRO A 44 -49.17 14.60 -27.25
C PRO A 44 -50.28 14.01 -26.37
N GLN A 45 -51.24 14.84 -25.98
CA GLN A 45 -52.40 14.41 -25.20
C GLN A 45 -53.37 13.60 -26.08
N ALA A 46 -53.49 12.30 -25.83
CA ALA A 46 -54.53 11.45 -26.40
C ALA A 46 -55.84 11.63 -25.63
N LYS A 47 -56.96 11.80 -26.36
CA LYS A 47 -58.31 11.93 -25.80
C LYS A 47 -58.71 10.65 -25.03
N PRO A 48 -59.39 10.74 -23.87
CA PRO A 48 -59.77 9.57 -23.10
C PRO A 48 -60.95 8.85 -23.77
N LYS A 49 -60.70 7.63 -24.28
CA LYS A 49 -61.78 6.69 -24.62
C LYS A 49 -62.32 6.11 -23.32
N LYS A 50 -63.57 6.45 -22.99
CA LYS A 50 -64.29 5.97 -21.83
C LYS A 50 -64.75 4.51 -22.03
N SER A 51 -64.92 3.85 -20.88
CA SER A 51 -65.54 2.55 -20.61
C SER A 51 -64.76 1.29 -20.99
N ILE A 52 -63.72 1.01 -20.20
CA ILE A 52 -63.46 -0.38 -19.77
C ILE A 52 -64.33 -0.57 -18.53
N LYS A 53 -65.27 -1.51 -18.58
CA LYS A 53 -66.00 -1.95 -17.38
C LYS A 53 -64.97 -2.63 -16.49
N VAL A 54 -64.51 -1.92 -15.47
CA VAL A 54 -63.72 -2.49 -14.38
C VAL A 54 -64.73 -3.20 -13.50
N GLU A 55 -64.96 -4.49 -13.76
CA GLU A 55 -65.46 -5.37 -12.72
C GLU A 55 -64.55 -5.19 -11.52
N GLN A 56 -65.15 -4.87 -10.37
CA GLN A 56 -64.48 -4.66 -9.09
C GLN A 56 -63.83 -5.96 -8.65
N LEU A 57 -62.64 -6.23 -9.19
CA LEU A 57 -61.62 -6.97 -8.48
C LEU A 57 -60.92 -5.90 -7.64
N ASP A 58 -61.46 -5.69 -6.43
CA ASP A 58 -60.80 -4.93 -5.37
C ASP A 58 -59.55 -5.72 -4.96
N ASP A 59 -58.55 -5.76 -5.84
CA ASP A 59 -57.25 -6.30 -5.52
C ASP A 59 -56.60 -5.29 -4.57
N PRO A 60 -56.37 -5.65 -3.29
CA PRO A 60 -55.78 -4.75 -2.31
C PRO A 60 -54.40 -4.25 -2.75
N SER A 61 -53.74 -4.91 -3.70
CA SER A 61 -52.43 -4.52 -4.22
C SER A 61 -52.46 -3.27 -5.12
N ILE A 62 -53.62 -2.85 -5.62
CA ILE A 62 -53.74 -1.68 -6.50
C ILE A 62 -53.29 -0.38 -5.82
N TYR A 63 -53.33 -0.29 -4.49
CA TYR A 63 -52.98 0.91 -3.74
C TYR A 63 -51.63 0.81 -3.00
N GLU A 64 -50.87 -0.27 -3.21
CA GLU A 64 -49.56 -0.53 -2.56
C GLU A 64 -48.39 0.22 -3.22
N TYR A 65 -48.64 1.37 -3.83
CA TYR A 65 -47.60 2.18 -4.49
C TYR A 65 -46.51 2.63 -3.52
N ASP A 66 -46.88 2.95 -2.29
CA ASP A 66 -45.95 3.38 -1.24
C ASP A 66 -45.01 2.25 -0.84
N SER A 67 -45.56 1.05 -0.61
CA SER A 67 -44.80 -0.15 -0.27
C SER A 67 -43.77 -0.54 -1.34
N ILE A 68 -44.15 -0.49 -2.62
CA ILE A 68 -43.25 -0.81 -3.74
C ILE A 68 -42.15 0.24 -3.88
N TYR A 69 -42.50 1.52 -3.66
CA TYR A 69 -41.53 2.61 -3.71
C TYR A 69 -40.54 2.54 -2.53
N ASP A 70 -41.04 2.28 -1.33
CA ASP A 70 -40.23 2.04 -0.13
C ASP A 70 -39.30 0.84 -0.33
N ASP A 71 -39.77 -0.25 -0.95
CA ASP A 71 -38.94 -1.40 -1.29
C ASP A 71 -37.85 -1.05 -2.32
N MET A 72 -38.17 -0.24 -3.33
CA MET A 72 -37.19 0.23 -4.31
C MET A 72 -36.15 1.14 -3.66
N LYS A 73 -36.59 2.06 -2.78
CA LYS A 73 -35.71 2.98 -2.06
C LYS A 73 -34.87 2.26 -1.03
N ALA A 74 -35.41 1.30 -0.29
CA ALA A 74 -34.67 0.44 0.60
C ALA A 74 -33.59 -0.36 -0.16
N LYS A 75 -33.90 -0.89 -1.34
CA LYS A 75 -32.92 -1.58 -2.22
C LYS A 75 -31.87 -0.63 -2.79
N GLU A 76 -32.22 0.62 -3.11
CA GLU A 76 -31.26 1.65 -3.53
C GLU A 76 -30.33 2.02 -2.37
N ILE A 77 -30.87 2.32 -1.19
CA ILE A 77 -30.10 2.64 0.02
C ILE A 77 -29.18 1.47 0.39
N ALA A 78 -29.66 0.22 0.32
CA ALA A 78 -28.87 -0.98 0.56
C ALA A 78 -27.70 -1.15 -0.43
N LYS A 79 -27.84 -0.69 -1.68
CA LYS A 79 -26.75 -0.66 -2.67
C LYS A 79 -25.75 0.48 -2.44
N VAL A 80 -26.19 1.56 -1.79
CA VAL A 80 -25.34 2.70 -1.42
C VAL A 80 -24.67 2.51 -0.06
N VAL A 81 -25.04 1.48 0.73
CA VAL A 81 -24.25 1.08 1.90
C VAL A 81 -22.83 0.80 1.40
N PRO A 82 -21.85 1.63 1.78
CA PRO A 82 -20.55 1.59 1.16
C PRO A 82 -19.93 0.25 1.48
N THR A 83 -19.66 -0.53 0.43
CA THR A 83 -18.76 -1.68 0.53
C THR A 83 -17.47 -1.18 1.16
N LYS A 84 -17.22 -1.55 2.43
CA LYS A 84 -16.00 -1.33 3.24
C LYS A 84 -15.04 -0.31 2.63
N GLU A 85 -14.95 0.88 3.22
CA GLU A 85 -14.02 1.96 2.84
C GLU A 85 -12.71 1.40 2.29
N LYS A 86 -12.59 1.37 0.95
CA LYS A 86 -11.41 0.84 0.30
C LYS A 86 -10.30 1.85 0.55
N SER A 87 -9.40 1.52 1.49
CA SER A 87 -8.18 2.30 1.68
C SER A 87 -7.47 2.44 0.34
N SER A 88 -6.85 3.60 0.12
CA SER A 88 -6.16 3.83 -1.15
C SER A 88 -5.03 2.80 -1.32
N ARG A 89 -4.73 2.46 -2.58
CA ARG A 89 -3.75 1.43 -2.93
C ARG A 89 -2.34 1.65 -2.35
N TYR A 90 -2.00 2.87 -1.95
CA TYR A 90 -0.62 3.23 -1.60
C TYR A 90 -0.43 3.84 -0.20
N ILE A 91 -1.48 4.30 0.49
CA ILE A 91 -1.32 4.97 1.80
C ILE A 91 -0.53 4.09 2.78
N ASP A 92 -0.89 2.81 2.89
CA ASP A 92 -0.21 1.89 3.82
C ASP A 92 1.27 1.70 3.47
N SER A 93 1.60 1.66 2.18
CA SER A 93 2.98 1.55 1.72
C SER A 93 3.80 2.80 2.05
N LEU A 94 3.17 3.98 1.95
CA LEU A 94 3.81 5.26 2.28
C LEU A 94 4.03 5.39 3.78
N LEU A 95 3.07 4.98 4.60
CA LEU A 95 3.20 4.94 6.06
C LEU A 95 4.32 3.99 6.48
N LYS A 96 4.32 2.75 5.97
CA LYS A 96 5.40 1.77 6.21
C LYS A 96 6.78 2.32 5.79
N ALA A 97 6.87 3.03 4.65
CA ALA A 97 8.11 3.61 4.19
C ALA A 97 8.59 4.79 5.08
N ALA A 98 7.66 5.61 5.57
CA ALA A 98 7.96 6.69 6.50
C ALA A 98 8.50 6.14 7.83
N GLU A 99 7.86 5.09 8.36
CA GLU A 99 8.31 4.39 9.56
C GLU A 99 9.71 3.79 9.39
N LYS A 100 9.97 3.09 8.28
CA LYS A 100 11.31 2.56 7.96
C LYS A 100 12.37 3.65 7.93
N ARG A 101 12.07 4.79 7.30
CA ARG A 101 12.99 5.93 7.24
C ARG A 101 13.26 6.53 8.62
N LYS A 102 12.24 6.60 9.47
CA LYS A 102 12.37 7.07 10.86
C LYS A 102 13.30 6.16 11.65
N LYS A 103 13.09 4.83 11.59
CA LYS A 103 13.97 3.85 12.24
C LYS A 103 15.42 3.94 11.74
N GLU A 104 15.62 4.09 10.43
CA GLU A 104 16.96 4.23 9.85
C GLU A 104 17.65 5.54 10.30
N TYR A 105 16.89 6.63 10.39
CA TYR A 105 17.40 7.90 10.91
C TYR A 105 17.84 7.78 12.37
N GLU A 106 17.02 7.16 13.22
CA GLU A 106 17.35 6.89 14.63
C GLU A 106 18.63 6.05 14.74
N ARG A 107 18.73 4.95 13.98
CA ARG A 107 19.95 4.12 13.92
C ARG A 107 21.20 4.91 13.51
N ARG A 108 21.06 5.82 12.54
CA ARG A 108 22.17 6.69 12.09
C ARG A 108 22.61 7.64 13.20
N VAL A 109 21.66 8.29 13.88
CA VAL A 109 21.96 9.22 14.98
C VAL A 109 22.62 8.48 16.13
N GLU A 110 22.12 7.31 16.50
CA GLU A 110 22.70 6.49 17.58
C GLU A 110 24.12 6.04 17.28
N LYS A 111 24.38 5.57 16.05
CA LYS A 111 25.73 5.20 15.64
C LYS A 111 26.68 6.40 15.70
N LYS A 112 26.21 7.60 15.34
CA LYS A 112 27.02 8.82 15.51
C LYS A 112 27.33 9.09 16.98
N ILE A 113 26.32 9.02 17.86
CA ILE A 113 26.50 9.22 19.31
C ILE A 113 27.47 8.19 19.89
N GLN A 114 27.37 6.92 19.47
CA GLN A 114 28.29 5.89 19.93
C GLN A 114 29.74 6.18 19.50
N VAL A 115 29.94 6.56 18.24
CA VAL A 115 31.27 6.94 17.73
C VAL A 115 31.82 8.18 18.45
N GLU A 116 30.98 9.16 18.78
CA GLU A 116 31.36 10.34 19.56
C GLU A 116 31.76 9.94 20.99
N ARG A 117 30.99 9.08 21.64
CA ARG A 117 31.29 8.56 22.98
C ARG A 117 32.53 7.67 23.04
N GLU A 118 32.78 6.86 22.01
CA GLU A 118 34.00 6.05 21.96
C GLU A 118 35.25 6.95 21.86
N LYS A 119 35.16 8.05 21.11
CA LYS A 119 36.24 9.04 21.00
C LYS A 119 36.43 9.84 22.29
N GLU A 120 35.35 10.30 22.91
CA GLU A 120 35.40 11.06 24.19
C GLU A 120 35.72 10.13 25.37
N GLY A 121 35.32 8.86 25.30
CA GLY A 121 35.54 7.86 26.34
C GLY A 121 37.00 7.56 26.62
N ASP A 122 37.91 7.86 25.68
CA ASP A 122 39.35 7.80 25.91
C ASP A 122 39.81 8.82 26.97
N GLU A 123 39.14 9.96 27.09
CA GLU A 123 39.46 11.04 28.04
C GLU A 123 38.80 10.83 29.42
N PHE A 124 37.77 9.99 29.51
CA PHE A 124 36.99 9.78 30.74
C PHE A 124 37.03 8.33 31.28
N LYS A 125 38.04 7.54 30.89
CA LYS A 125 38.24 6.16 31.38
C LYS A 125 38.33 6.05 32.90
N ASP A 126 38.85 7.09 33.55
CA ASP A 126 39.03 7.12 35.00
C ASP A 126 37.74 7.40 35.78
N LYS A 127 36.62 7.69 35.09
CA LYS A 127 35.32 8.01 35.71
C LYS A 127 34.32 6.86 35.56
N GLU A 128 33.45 6.71 36.55
CA GLU A 128 32.41 5.69 36.54
C GLU A 128 31.32 5.99 35.48
N ALA A 129 30.99 4.99 34.65
CA ALA A 129 29.97 5.11 33.62
C ALA A 129 28.64 4.51 34.10
N PHE A 130 27.61 5.35 34.23
CA PHE A 130 26.28 4.91 34.64
C PHE A 130 25.32 4.83 33.46
N VAL A 131 24.65 3.69 33.32
CA VAL A 131 23.63 3.48 32.29
C VAL A 131 22.23 3.55 32.91
N SER A 132 21.40 4.48 32.44
CA SER A 132 20.01 4.61 32.91
C SER A 132 19.18 3.37 32.54
N SER A 133 18.18 3.05 33.34
CA SER A 133 17.25 1.93 33.07
C SER A 133 16.55 2.06 31.71
N THR A 134 16.25 3.29 31.29
CA THR A 134 15.65 3.60 29.99
C THR A 134 16.59 3.28 28.82
N TYR A 135 17.88 3.59 28.95
CA TYR A 135 18.86 3.29 27.91
C TYR A 135 19.14 1.79 27.81
N LYS A 136 19.17 1.07 28.94
CA LYS A 136 19.28 -0.39 28.94
C LYS A 136 18.12 -1.04 28.18
N LYS A 137 16.89 -0.59 28.43
CA LYS A 137 15.69 -1.06 27.70
C LYS A 137 15.79 -0.79 26.20
N LYS A 138 16.22 0.42 25.81
CA LYS A 138 16.41 0.79 24.41
C LYS A 138 17.47 -0.08 23.71
N LEU A 139 18.56 -0.42 24.42
CA LEU A 139 19.61 -1.28 23.91
C LEU A 139 19.10 -2.71 23.66
N GLN A 140 18.29 -3.24 24.57
CA GLN A 140 17.64 -4.55 24.45
C GLN A 140 16.63 -4.58 23.29
N GLU A 141 15.76 -3.57 23.21
CA GLU A 141 14.80 -3.44 22.11
C GLU A 141 15.49 -3.43 20.74
N ARG A 142 16.63 -2.73 20.63
CA ARG A 142 17.44 -2.71 19.40
C ARG A 142 18.03 -4.08 19.08
N GLU A 143 18.59 -4.78 20.06
CA GLU A 143 19.15 -6.12 19.87
C GLU A 143 18.07 -7.11 19.44
N GLU A 144 16.89 -7.06 20.05
CA GLU A 144 15.73 -7.87 19.66
C GLU A 144 15.24 -7.55 18.24
N GLU A 145 15.19 -6.27 17.85
CA GLU A 145 14.84 -5.87 16.49
C GLU A 145 15.88 -6.35 15.47
N GLU A 146 17.18 -6.21 15.75
CA GLU A 146 18.27 -6.68 14.90
C GLU A 146 18.26 -8.21 14.77
N GLU A 147 17.97 -8.95 15.84
CA GLU A 147 17.81 -10.40 15.78
C GLU A 147 16.59 -10.81 14.96
N ARG A 148 15.47 -10.10 15.09
CA ARG A 148 14.25 -10.38 14.32
C ARG A 148 14.50 -10.12 12.84
N GLU A 149 15.10 -8.98 12.50
CA GLU A 149 15.51 -8.64 11.14
C GLU A 149 16.52 -9.66 10.60
N ARG A 150 17.47 -10.14 11.42
CA ARG A 150 18.41 -11.20 11.02
C ARG A 150 17.70 -12.53 10.75
N ARG A 151 16.75 -12.94 11.59
CA ARG A 151 15.96 -14.18 11.37
C ARG A 151 15.13 -14.07 10.10
N GLU A 152 14.44 -12.96 9.89
CA GLU A 152 13.65 -12.70 8.69
C GLU A 152 14.53 -12.69 7.43
N ASN A 153 15.68 -12.00 7.48
CA ASN A 153 16.63 -11.99 6.38
C ASN A 153 17.18 -13.38 6.08
N MET A 154 17.47 -14.18 7.10
CA MET A 154 17.91 -15.57 6.93
C MET A 154 16.84 -16.42 6.25
N LEU A 155 15.57 -16.29 6.63
CA LEU A 155 14.48 -17.00 5.98
C LEU A 155 14.24 -16.51 4.54
N ASN A 156 14.26 -15.19 4.33
CA ASN A 156 14.14 -14.59 3.01
C ASN A 156 15.28 -15.06 2.09
N ASP A 157 16.51 -15.10 2.59
CA ASP A 157 17.67 -15.58 1.86
C ASP A 157 17.56 -17.06 1.49
N MET A 158 17.00 -17.88 2.39
CA MET A 158 16.72 -19.28 2.07
C MET A 158 15.63 -19.45 1.04
N MET A 159 14.60 -18.59 1.04
CA MET A 159 13.48 -18.62 0.10
C MET A 159 13.74 -17.86 -1.20
N ASP A 160 14.85 -17.13 -1.29
CA ASP A 160 15.22 -16.35 -2.47
C ASP A 160 15.46 -17.25 -3.68
N VAL A 161 14.56 -17.13 -4.65
CA VAL A 161 14.59 -17.87 -5.91
C VAL A 161 15.87 -17.61 -6.71
N THR A 162 16.49 -16.43 -6.58
CA THR A 162 17.73 -16.09 -7.30
C THR A 162 18.95 -16.84 -6.77
N LYS A 163 18.90 -17.26 -5.49
CA LYS A 163 19.97 -18.02 -4.82
C LYS A 163 19.79 -19.53 -5.01
N GLN A 164 18.58 -19.98 -5.39
CA GLN A 164 18.26 -21.38 -5.64
C GLN A 164 18.47 -21.73 -7.12
N LYS A 165 18.87 -22.98 -7.40
CA LYS A 165 19.00 -23.48 -8.79
C LYS A 165 17.63 -23.75 -9.44
N ASP A 166 16.67 -24.21 -8.65
CA ASP A 166 15.35 -24.63 -9.11
C ASP A 166 14.25 -24.05 -8.21
N LEU A 167 13.04 -23.90 -8.74
CA LEU A 167 11.88 -23.37 -8.01
C LEU A 167 11.31 -24.32 -6.93
N SER A 168 11.94 -25.47 -6.69
CA SER A 168 11.43 -26.52 -5.79
C SER A 168 11.21 -26.02 -4.35
N GLY A 169 12.01 -25.04 -3.88
CA GLY A 169 11.83 -24.40 -2.58
C GLY A 169 10.52 -23.63 -2.47
N PHE A 170 10.15 -22.90 -3.53
CA PHE A 170 8.87 -22.19 -3.62
C PHE A 170 7.68 -23.15 -3.58
N TYR A 171 7.70 -24.21 -4.40
CA TYR A 171 6.61 -25.20 -4.41
C TYR A 171 6.49 -25.96 -3.09
N ARG A 172 7.61 -26.25 -2.41
CA ARG A 172 7.59 -26.85 -1.06
C ARG A 172 6.94 -25.92 -0.04
N HIS A 173 7.31 -24.64 -0.02
CA HIS A 173 6.72 -23.66 0.90
C HIS A 173 5.23 -23.43 0.61
N PHE A 174 4.87 -23.28 -0.66
CA PHE A 174 3.47 -23.17 -1.09
C PHE A 174 2.65 -24.39 -0.67
N LEU A 175 3.18 -25.60 -0.89
CA LEU A 175 2.52 -26.84 -0.48
C LEU A 175 2.32 -26.88 1.05
N LYS A 176 3.35 -26.53 1.83
CA LYS A 176 3.26 -26.45 3.29
C LYS A 176 2.22 -25.45 3.79
N GLN A 177 2.08 -24.30 3.13
CA GLN A 177 1.01 -23.33 3.41
C GLN A 177 -0.38 -23.91 3.11
N THR A 178 -0.54 -24.61 1.97
CA THR A 178 -1.83 -25.21 1.60
C THR A 178 -2.22 -26.40 2.49
N ILE A 179 -1.25 -27.15 2.97
CA ILE A 179 -1.45 -28.30 3.89
C ILE A 179 -1.58 -27.83 5.35
N GLY A 180 -1.22 -26.58 5.65
CA GLY A 180 -1.41 -25.96 6.98
C GLY A 180 -0.28 -26.22 7.97
N GLU A 181 0.90 -26.67 7.51
CA GLU A 181 2.08 -26.84 8.37
C GLU A 181 2.70 -25.50 8.76
N GLU A 182 2.59 -24.50 7.89
CA GLU A 182 3.12 -23.14 8.10
C GLU A 182 1.98 -22.12 8.08
N LYS A 183 1.95 -21.21 9.06
CA LYS A 183 0.91 -20.17 9.17
C LYS A 183 1.07 -19.16 8.02
N ILE A 184 -0.03 -18.85 7.35
CA ILE A 184 -0.07 -17.78 6.35
C ILE A 184 0.07 -16.45 7.11
N PRO A 185 1.06 -15.61 6.79
CA PRO A 185 1.13 -14.27 7.37
C PRO A 185 -0.07 -13.44 6.88
N GLU A 186 -0.83 -12.85 7.81
CA GLU A 186 -1.92 -11.90 7.52
C GLU A 186 -1.42 -10.61 6.87
#